data_AF-A0A9P7Z9T4-F1
#
_entry.id   AF-A0A9P7Z9T4-F1
#
_cell.length_a   1.000
_cell.length_b   1.000
_cell.length_c   1.000
_cell.angle_alpha   90.00
_cell.angle_beta   90.00
_cell.angle_gamma   90.00
#
_symmetry.space_group_name_H-M   'P 1'
#
loop_
_entity.id
_entity.type
_entity.pdbx_description
1 polymer ?
#
loop_
_entity_poly.entity_id
_entity_poly.type
_entity_poly.pdbx_seq_one_letter_code
_entity_poly.pdbx_strand_id
1 'polypeptide(L)'
;HLLGKKSWNVYNQDNIQKVNRDEAAAKALEEAEEQRMQEADAARRMQILRGETPDPLPEIDDRPAPEDAPRERRPHGSEREHRIRKKAGENETEYEMRVVQQKTLSLENKKQIVLRKPIDAPLLDASGHLDLFPREAPSKDQVKKNVEAEKELAKKKKGYEDQYTMKFSNAAGFKQSLERPWYSKNSGTDAVAEETPMKNVWGDEDPRRKQREAARMASSDPLAMMKHGAKQVRQ
;
A
#
# COMPACT_ATOMS: atom_id res chain seq x y z
N HIS A 1 31.12 -13.51 5.49
CA HIS A 1 29.71 -13.15 5.22
C HIS A 1 29.22 -13.79 3.92
N LEU A 2 28.15 -14.60 3.95
CA LEU A 2 27.57 -15.24 2.76
C LEU A 2 26.50 -14.38 2.05
N LEU A 3 26.06 -13.29 2.67
CA LEU A 3 24.95 -12.48 2.16
C LEU A 3 25.30 -11.77 0.85
N GLY A 4 26.54 -11.30 0.70
CA GLY A 4 27.02 -10.62 -0.53
C GLY A 4 27.00 -11.48 -1.79
N LYS A 5 27.02 -12.81 -1.67
CA LYS A 5 27.03 -13.74 -2.82
C LYS A 5 25.62 -14.14 -3.29
N LYS A 6 24.58 -13.70 -2.58
CA LYS A 6 23.19 -14.06 -2.90
C LYS A 6 22.58 -12.99 -3.81
N SER A 7 21.97 -13.44 -4.90
CA SER A 7 21.32 -12.57 -5.89
C SER A 7 20.10 -11.82 -5.37
N TRP A 8 19.52 -12.21 -4.23
CA TRP A 8 18.42 -11.48 -3.59
C TRP A 8 18.89 -10.46 -2.56
N ASN A 9 20.20 -10.38 -2.26
CA ASN A 9 20.70 -9.44 -1.27
C ASN A 9 20.48 -8.01 -1.78
N VAL A 10 19.66 -7.25 -1.06
CA VAL A 10 19.32 -5.87 -1.37
C VAL A 10 20.56 -4.97 -1.42
N TYR A 11 21.57 -5.28 -0.60
CA TYR A 11 22.82 -4.52 -0.56
C TYR A 11 23.82 -4.86 -1.68
N ASN A 12 23.49 -5.79 -2.58
CA ASN A 12 24.34 -6.03 -3.74
C ASN A 12 24.23 -4.86 -4.73
N GLN A 13 25.36 -4.37 -5.24
CA GLN A 13 25.41 -3.25 -6.17
C GLN A 13 24.53 -3.47 -7.40
N ASP A 14 24.50 -4.69 -7.93
CA ASP A 14 23.65 -5.03 -9.09
C ASP A 14 22.15 -4.87 -8.81
N ASN A 15 21.72 -5.12 -7.57
CA ASN A 15 20.31 -4.98 -7.19
C ASN A 15 19.96 -3.52 -6.93
N ILE A 16 20.86 -2.78 -6.28
CA ILE A 16 20.71 -1.33 -6.08
C ILE A 16 20.61 -0.62 -7.43
N GLN A 17 21.47 -0.96 -8.41
CA GLN A 17 21.41 -0.37 -9.75
C GLN A 17 20.11 -0.67 -10.49
N LYS A 18 19.53 -1.87 -10.31
CA LYS A 18 18.22 -2.20 -10.89
C LYS A 18 17.11 -1.35 -10.28
N VAL A 19 17.08 -1.25 -8.95
CA VAL A 19 16.11 -0.42 -8.24
C VAL A 19 16.25 1.03 -8.69
N ASN A 20 17.46 1.57 -8.74
CA ASN A 20 17.69 2.95 -9.19
C ASN A 20 17.26 3.17 -10.65
N ARG A 21 17.41 2.17 -11.53
CA ARG A 21 16.94 2.25 -12.91
C ARG A 21 15.42 2.26 -13.00
N ASP A 22 14.77 1.40 -12.21
CA ASP A 22 13.31 1.31 -12.15
C ASP A 22 12.72 2.60 -11.53
N GLU A 23 13.35 3.13 -10.48
CA GLU A 23 13.01 4.43 -9.87
C GLU A 23 13.23 5.59 -10.85
N ALA A 24 14.35 5.61 -11.58
CA ALA A 24 14.60 6.63 -12.59
C ALA A 24 13.60 6.57 -13.75
N ALA A 25 13.19 5.37 -14.16
CA ALA A 25 12.16 5.19 -15.19
C ALA A 25 10.77 5.65 -14.69
N ALA A 26 10.40 5.30 -13.47
CA ALA A 26 9.16 5.76 -12.84
C ALA A 26 9.14 7.29 -12.71
N LYS A 27 10.25 7.87 -12.23
CA LYS A 27 10.40 9.32 -12.08
C LYS A 27 10.35 10.05 -13.43
N ALA A 28 10.97 9.50 -14.47
CA ALA A 28 10.93 10.10 -15.80
C ALA A 28 9.51 10.14 -16.40
N LEU A 29 8.66 9.15 -16.07
CA LEU A 29 7.25 9.17 -16.48
C LEU A 29 6.47 10.24 -15.73
N GLU A 30 6.64 10.33 -14.41
CA GLU A 30 6.01 11.36 -13.58
C GLU A 30 6.44 12.77 -14.01
N GLU A 31 7.73 13.01 -14.23
CA GLU A 31 8.25 14.30 -14.71
C GLU A 31 7.68 14.68 -16.08
N ALA A 32 7.44 13.72 -16.98
CA ALA A 32 6.81 13.98 -18.28
C ALA A 32 5.33 14.35 -18.16
N GLU A 33 4.60 13.76 -17.21
CA GLU A 33 3.21 14.11 -16.91
C GLU A 33 3.12 15.49 -16.24
N GLU A 34 4.00 15.79 -15.28
CA GLU A 34 4.10 17.10 -14.67
C GLU A 34 4.43 18.19 -15.68
N GLN A 35 5.35 17.94 -16.62
CA GLN A 35 5.67 18.88 -17.69
C GLN A 35 4.44 19.17 -18.55
N ARG A 36 3.65 18.16 -18.91
CA ARG A 36 2.40 18.37 -19.65
C ARG A 36 1.40 19.23 -18.89
N MET A 37 1.25 19.01 -17.58
CA MET A 37 0.38 19.83 -16.73
C MET A 37 0.88 21.27 -16.64
N GLN A 38 2.19 21.46 -16.46
CA GLN A 38 2.81 22.79 -16.42
C GLN A 38 2.68 23.54 -17.74
N GLU A 39 2.81 22.85 -18.87
CA GLU A 39 2.61 23.44 -20.21
C GLU A 39 1.16 23.87 -20.42
N ALA A 40 0.18 23.05 -20.00
CA ALA A 40 -1.24 23.41 -20.07
C ALA A 40 -1.54 24.65 -19.22
N ASP A 41 -1.02 24.70 -17.99
CA ASP A 41 -1.16 25.86 -17.10
C ASP A 41 -0.45 27.11 -17.65
N ALA A 42 0.74 26.94 -18.23
CA ALA A 42 1.48 28.02 -18.86
C ALA A 42 0.73 28.57 -20.08
N ALA A 43 0.18 27.71 -20.94
CA ALA A 43 -0.64 28.09 -22.08
C ALA A 43 -1.88 28.89 -21.64
N ARG A 44 -2.53 28.46 -20.56
CA ARG A 44 -3.66 29.17 -19.96
C ARG A 44 -3.27 30.56 -19.45
N ARG A 45 -2.12 30.67 -18.77
CA ARG A 45 -1.58 31.97 -18.33
C ARG A 45 -1.31 32.89 -19.52
N MET A 46 -0.80 32.35 -20.63
CA MET A 46 -0.59 33.10 -21.85
C MET A 46 -1.89 33.59 -22.49
N GLN A 47 -2.97 32.78 -22.47
CA GLN A 47 -4.30 33.20 -22.96
C GLN A 47 -4.88 34.35 -22.14
N ILE A 48 -4.77 34.28 -20.81
CA ILE A 48 -5.20 35.37 -19.92
C ILE A 48 -4.44 36.67 -20.23
N LEU A 49 -3.12 36.57 -20.43
CA LEU A 49 -2.29 37.72 -20.82
C LEU A 49 -2.67 38.30 -22.18
N ARG A 50 -3.21 37.48 -23.09
CA ARG A 50 -3.73 37.91 -24.40
C ARG A 50 -5.16 38.46 -24.34
N GLY A 51 -5.82 38.39 -23.18
CA GLY A 51 -7.22 38.83 -23.02
C GLY A 51 -8.25 37.86 -23.60
N GLU A 52 -7.85 36.62 -23.90
CA GLU A 52 -8.74 35.54 -24.35
C GLU A 52 -9.31 34.79 -23.13
N THR A 53 -10.53 34.24 -23.26
CA THR A 53 -11.11 33.39 -22.22
C THR A 53 -10.31 32.08 -22.11
N PRO A 54 -9.75 31.75 -20.94
CA PRO A 54 -8.87 30.59 -20.80
C PRO A 54 -9.60 29.27 -21.02
N ASP A 55 -8.93 28.32 -21.68
CA ASP A 55 -9.44 26.96 -21.85
C ASP A 55 -9.67 26.26 -20.49
N PRO A 56 -10.72 25.43 -20.37
CA PRO A 56 -10.98 24.66 -19.16
C PRO A 56 -9.85 23.67 -18.90
N LEU A 57 -9.45 23.54 -17.63
CA LEU A 57 -8.39 22.60 -17.23
C LEU A 57 -8.80 21.17 -17.60
N PRO A 58 -7.85 20.32 -18.04
CA PRO A 58 -8.11 18.90 -18.13
C PRO A 58 -8.52 18.40 -16.74
N GLU A 59 -9.67 17.74 -16.66
CA GLU A 59 -10.12 17.10 -15.44
C GLU A 59 -9.05 16.09 -15.05
N ILE A 60 -8.37 16.34 -13.92
CA ILE A 60 -7.53 15.33 -13.28
C ILE A 60 -8.53 14.26 -12.89
N ASP A 61 -8.54 13.14 -13.63
CA ASP A 61 -9.27 11.95 -13.22
C ASP A 61 -8.65 11.52 -11.87
N ASP A 62 -9.18 12.03 -10.75
CA ASP A 62 -8.94 11.55 -9.39
C ASP A 62 -9.45 10.11 -9.19
N ARG A 63 -9.73 9.41 -10.29
CA ARG A 63 -9.99 7.98 -10.26
C ARG A 63 -8.76 7.35 -9.64
N PRO A 64 -8.90 6.68 -8.49
CA PRO A 64 -7.79 5.92 -7.96
C PRO A 64 -7.28 5.04 -9.09
N ALA A 65 -5.99 5.18 -9.42
CA ALA A 65 -5.31 4.31 -10.36
C ALA A 65 -5.83 2.89 -10.06
N PRO A 66 -6.42 2.18 -11.04
CA PRO A 66 -7.19 0.98 -10.74
C PRO A 66 -6.31 0.07 -9.88
N GLU A 67 -6.67 -0.10 -8.61
CA GLU A 67 -5.98 -1.03 -7.70
C GLU A 67 -6.10 -2.48 -8.23
N ASP A 68 -7.02 -2.67 -9.19
CA ASP A 68 -7.27 -3.85 -10.00
C ASP A 68 -6.67 -3.77 -11.42
N ALA A 69 -5.71 -2.87 -11.70
CA ALA A 69 -4.72 -3.23 -12.72
C ALA A 69 -4.16 -4.57 -12.24
N PRO A 70 -4.27 -5.67 -13.01
CA PRO A 70 -3.74 -6.94 -12.56
C PRO A 70 -2.29 -6.66 -12.24
N ARG A 71 -1.94 -6.64 -10.95
CA ARG A 71 -0.56 -6.73 -10.53
C ARG A 71 -0.08 -7.89 -11.36
N GLU A 72 0.74 -7.63 -12.37
CA GLU A 72 1.33 -8.68 -13.16
C GLU A 72 2.01 -9.50 -12.08
N ARG A 73 1.37 -10.63 -11.73
CA ARG A 73 1.95 -11.61 -10.85
C ARG A 73 3.15 -11.97 -11.67
N ARG A 74 4.31 -11.40 -11.32
CA ARG A 74 5.59 -11.77 -11.91
C ARG A 74 5.50 -13.27 -11.97
N PRO A 75 5.44 -13.87 -13.17
CA PRO A 75 5.10 -15.26 -13.26
C PRO A 75 6.20 -15.99 -12.50
N HIS A 76 5.88 -16.41 -11.28
CA HIS A 76 6.78 -17.13 -10.43
C HIS A 76 6.78 -18.55 -11.00
N GLY A 77 7.49 -18.71 -12.12
CA GLY A 77 7.59 -19.95 -12.88
C GLY A 77 6.74 -20.04 -14.16
N SER A 78 6.49 -18.94 -14.91
CA SER A 78 6.11 -19.12 -16.32
C SER A 78 7.39 -19.32 -17.12
N GLU A 79 7.62 -20.59 -17.46
CA GLU A 79 8.21 -21.03 -18.71
C GLU A 79 9.18 -20.02 -19.31
N ARG A 80 10.48 -20.19 -19.00
CA ARG A 80 11.53 -19.50 -19.74
C ARG A 80 11.30 -19.83 -21.21
N GLU A 81 10.66 -18.94 -21.96
CA GLU A 81 10.57 -19.07 -23.40
C GLU A 81 12.01 -19.15 -23.89
N HIS A 82 12.42 -20.37 -24.25
CA HIS A 82 13.77 -20.63 -24.67
C HIS A 82 13.98 -19.80 -25.94
N ARG A 83 14.72 -18.69 -25.82
CA ARG A 83 15.10 -17.86 -26.96
C ARG A 83 15.78 -18.77 -27.98
N ILE A 84 15.08 -19.04 -29.08
CA ILE A 84 15.57 -19.91 -30.15
C ILE A 84 16.82 -19.25 -30.71
N ARG A 85 17.93 -19.99 -30.78
CA ARG A 85 19.19 -19.45 -31.33
C ARG A 85 19.13 -19.44 -32.86
N LYS A 86 19.84 -18.49 -33.48
CA LYS A 86 20.15 -18.53 -34.92
C LYS A 86 20.95 -19.81 -35.23
N LYS A 87 20.61 -20.56 -36.27
CA LYS A 87 21.49 -21.65 -36.74
C LYS A 87 22.60 -21.07 -37.61
N ALA A 88 23.74 -21.77 -37.69
CA ALA A 88 24.83 -21.35 -38.54
C ALA A 88 24.38 -21.37 -40.02
N GLY A 89 24.51 -20.24 -40.72
CA GLY A 89 24.15 -20.09 -42.13
C GLY A 89 22.72 -19.62 -42.42
N GLU A 90 21.90 -19.34 -41.41
CA GLU A 90 20.55 -18.75 -41.61
C GLU A 90 20.62 -17.23 -41.83
N ASN A 91 19.90 -16.73 -42.83
CA ASN A 91 19.68 -15.29 -43.01
C ASN A 91 18.71 -14.72 -41.95
N GLU A 92 18.73 -13.40 -41.72
CA GLU A 92 17.89 -12.78 -40.68
C GLU A 92 16.39 -12.97 -40.91
N THR A 93 15.96 -12.89 -42.17
CA THR A 93 14.58 -13.15 -42.60
C THR A 93 14.18 -14.62 -42.43
N GLU A 94 15.08 -15.55 -42.72
CA GLU A 94 14.83 -16.99 -42.54
C GLU A 94 14.69 -17.35 -41.04
N TYR A 95 15.52 -16.73 -40.19
CA TYR A 95 15.42 -16.87 -38.74
C TYR A 95 14.06 -16.35 -38.23
N GLU A 96 13.62 -15.17 -38.67
CA GLU A 96 12.32 -14.61 -38.28
C GLU A 96 11.15 -15.47 -38.75
N MET A 97 11.15 -15.94 -40.01
CA MET A 97 10.10 -16.82 -40.52
C MET A 97 9.99 -18.13 -39.72
N ARG A 98 11.11 -18.74 -39.33
CA ARG A 98 11.13 -19.97 -38.52
C ARG A 98 10.54 -19.72 -37.12
N VAL A 99 10.92 -18.61 -36.48
CA VAL A 99 10.40 -18.24 -35.16
C VAL A 99 8.89 -17.99 -35.22
N VAL A 100 8.41 -17.29 -36.25
CA VAL A 100 6.98 -17.04 -36.47
C VAL A 100 6.22 -18.36 -36.66
N GLN A 101 6.69 -19.26 -37.53
CA GLN A 101 6.04 -20.56 -37.77
C GLN A 101 5.98 -21.43 -36.49
N GLN A 102 7.02 -21.44 -35.66
CA GLN A 102 6.97 -22.17 -34.39
C GLN A 102 5.97 -21.57 -33.41
N LYS A 103 5.84 -20.24 -33.37
CA LYS A 103 4.82 -19.56 -32.56
C LYS A 103 3.42 -19.87 -33.05
N THR A 104 3.17 -19.86 -34.37
CA THR A 104 1.84 -20.17 -34.92
C THR A 104 1.44 -21.62 -34.63
N LEU A 105 2.34 -22.59 -34.80
CA LEU A 105 2.09 -23.99 -34.46
C LEU A 105 1.78 -24.20 -32.97
N SER A 106 2.50 -23.50 -32.09
CA SER A 106 2.24 -23.55 -30.64
C SER A 106 0.86 -22.99 -30.29
N LEU A 107 0.43 -21.93 -30.98
CA LEU A 107 -0.92 -21.35 -30.83
C LEU A 107 -2.00 -22.29 -31.37
N GLU A 108 -1.75 -23.03 -32.46
CA GLU A 108 -2.68 -24.01 -33.01
C GLU A 108 -2.86 -25.22 -32.06
N ASN A 109 -1.78 -25.71 -31.48
CA ASN A 109 -1.84 -26.79 -30.47
C ASN A 109 -2.60 -26.36 -29.21
N LYS A 110 -2.54 -25.08 -28.81
CA LYS A 110 -3.35 -24.53 -27.71
C LYS A 110 -4.83 -24.39 -28.08
N LYS A 111 -5.16 -24.31 -29.36
CA LYS A 111 -6.55 -24.26 -29.86
C LYS A 111 -7.17 -25.65 -30.02
N GLN A 112 -6.41 -26.74 -29.87
CA GLN A 112 -7.01 -28.07 -29.75
C GLN A 112 -7.85 -28.12 -28.47
N ILE A 113 -9.16 -28.27 -28.68
CA ILE A 113 -10.20 -28.34 -27.66
C ILE A 113 -9.79 -29.41 -26.65
N VAL A 114 -9.38 -28.98 -25.45
CA VAL A 114 -9.20 -29.88 -24.32
C VAL A 114 -10.57 -30.44 -24.01
N LEU A 115 -10.79 -31.72 -24.33
CA LEU A 115 -11.94 -32.49 -23.85
C LEU A 115 -11.97 -32.34 -22.33
N ARG A 116 -13.02 -31.66 -21.84
CA ARG A 116 -13.17 -31.33 -20.42
C ARG A 116 -13.11 -32.62 -19.60
N LYS A 117 -12.44 -32.54 -18.44
CA LYS A 117 -12.39 -33.62 -17.43
C LYS A 117 -13.83 -34.09 -17.11
N PRO A 118 -14.06 -35.38 -16.81
CA PRO A 118 -15.37 -35.83 -16.37
C PRO A 118 -15.76 -35.05 -15.10
N ILE A 119 -16.91 -34.37 -15.15
CA ILE A 119 -17.46 -33.63 -14.02
C ILE A 119 -18.56 -34.50 -13.42
N ASP A 120 -18.40 -34.90 -12.15
CA ASP A 120 -19.42 -35.60 -11.36
C ASP A 120 -20.52 -34.61 -10.89
N ALA A 121 -21.24 -34.00 -11.85
CA ALA A 121 -22.38 -33.14 -11.56
C ALA A 121 -23.71 -33.88 -11.84
N PRO A 122 -24.73 -33.77 -10.97
CA PRO A 122 -26.04 -34.34 -11.23
C PRO A 122 -26.67 -33.68 -12.47
N LEU A 123 -27.23 -34.49 -13.39
CA LEU A 123 -27.87 -34.03 -14.63
C LEU A 123 -29.19 -33.28 -14.41
N LEU A 124 -29.75 -33.40 -13.21
CA LEU A 124 -31.04 -32.84 -12.83
C LEU A 124 -30.81 -31.80 -11.73
N ASP A 125 -31.42 -30.62 -11.91
CA ASP A 125 -31.50 -29.60 -10.88
C ASP A 125 -32.37 -30.10 -9.71
N ALA A 126 -32.30 -29.44 -8.54
CA ALA A 126 -33.13 -29.76 -7.37
C ALA A 126 -34.64 -29.68 -7.65
N SER A 127 -35.01 -28.96 -8.72
CA SER A 127 -36.36 -28.80 -9.25
C SER A 127 -36.77 -29.87 -10.27
N GLY A 128 -35.88 -30.80 -10.65
CA GLY A 128 -36.12 -31.88 -11.61
C GLY A 128 -35.95 -31.49 -13.09
N HIS A 129 -35.43 -30.30 -13.39
CA HIS A 129 -35.12 -29.87 -14.76
C HIS A 129 -33.73 -30.37 -15.20
N LEU A 130 -33.55 -30.63 -16.49
CA LEU A 130 -32.25 -31.04 -17.07
C LEU A 130 -31.31 -29.83 -17.13
N ASP A 131 -30.21 -29.89 -16.38
CA ASP A 131 -29.17 -28.86 -16.38
C ASP A 131 -28.11 -29.18 -17.44
N LEU A 132 -28.21 -28.54 -18.60
CA LEU A 132 -27.27 -28.70 -19.72
C LEU A 132 -25.90 -28.06 -19.47
N PHE A 133 -25.80 -27.22 -18.45
CA PHE A 133 -24.57 -26.58 -18.03
C PHE A 133 -24.23 -27.07 -16.62
N PRO A 134 -23.12 -27.81 -16.43
CA PRO A 134 -22.73 -28.28 -15.12
C PRO A 134 -22.45 -27.06 -14.22
N ARG A 135 -23.35 -26.80 -13.28
CA ARG A 135 -23.07 -25.88 -12.18
C ARG A 135 -22.13 -26.62 -11.24
N GLU A 136 -20.95 -26.06 -11.02
CA GLU A 136 -20.08 -26.55 -9.95
C GLU A 136 -20.91 -26.53 -8.67
N ALA A 137 -21.22 -27.72 -8.13
CA ALA A 137 -21.88 -27.79 -6.84
C ALA A 137 -21.08 -26.93 -5.87
N PRO A 138 -21.71 -26.05 -5.06
CA PRO A 138 -20.98 -25.22 -4.13
C PRO A 138 -20.10 -26.16 -3.31
N SER A 139 -18.79 -26.03 -3.45
CA SER A 139 -17.85 -26.89 -2.74
C SER A 139 -18.27 -26.90 -1.27
N LYS A 140 -18.56 -28.10 -0.75
CA LYS A 140 -19.00 -28.28 0.64
C LYS A 140 -17.94 -27.82 1.64
N ASP A 141 -16.76 -27.43 1.16
CA ASP A 141 -15.78 -26.61 1.86
C ASP A 141 -16.22 -25.14 1.88
N GLN A 142 -17.45 -24.87 2.35
CA GLN A 142 -17.77 -23.56 2.87
C GLN A 142 -16.89 -23.37 4.10
N VAL A 143 -15.73 -22.75 3.87
CA VAL A 143 -14.81 -22.23 4.87
C VAL A 143 -15.63 -21.66 6.00
N LYS A 144 -15.61 -22.33 7.16
CA LYS A 144 -16.31 -21.87 8.36
C LYS A 144 -15.92 -20.40 8.56
N LYS A 145 -16.89 -19.50 8.42
CA LYS A 145 -16.64 -18.05 8.55
C LYS A 145 -16.02 -17.81 9.91
N ASN A 146 -14.75 -17.43 9.92
CA ASN A 146 -14.06 -17.08 11.15
C ASN A 146 -14.70 -15.80 11.68
N VAL A 147 -15.53 -15.94 12.72
CA VAL A 147 -16.23 -14.82 13.37
C VAL A 147 -15.24 -13.74 13.83
N GLU A 148 -14.01 -14.14 14.15
CA GLU A 148 -12.92 -13.21 14.51
C GLU A 148 -12.42 -12.42 13.29
N ALA A 149 -12.26 -13.06 12.13
CA ALA A 149 -11.83 -12.39 10.90
C ALA A 149 -12.85 -11.35 10.42
N GLU A 150 -14.15 -11.66 10.52
CA GLU A 150 -15.21 -10.69 10.17
C GLU A 150 -15.22 -9.49 11.12
N LYS A 151 -15.00 -9.71 12.43
CA LYS A 151 -14.87 -8.62 13.41
C LYS A 151 -13.65 -7.74 13.14
N GLU A 152 -12.52 -8.31 12.75
CA GLU A 152 -11.33 -7.54 12.39
C GLU A 152 -11.50 -6.74 11.10
N LEU A 153 -12.10 -7.35 10.07
CA LEU A 153 -12.42 -6.66 8.82
C LEU A 153 -13.40 -5.51 9.05
N ALA A 154 -14.43 -5.71 9.88
CA ALA A 154 -15.36 -4.66 10.26
C ALA A 154 -14.69 -3.51 11.03
N LYS A 155 -13.75 -3.82 11.93
CA LYS A 155 -12.95 -2.79 12.63
C LYS A 155 -12.06 -2.01 11.67
N LYS A 156 -11.40 -2.68 10.73
CA LYS A 156 -10.56 -2.03 9.70
C LYS A 156 -11.37 -1.14 8.78
N LYS A 157 -12.53 -1.60 8.32
CA LYS A 157 -13.45 -0.79 7.50
C LYS A 157 -13.93 0.44 8.25
N LYS A 158 -14.36 0.30 9.51
CA LYS A 158 -14.72 1.45 10.35
C LYS A 158 -13.57 2.43 10.52
N GLY A 159 -12.37 1.95 10.85
CA GLY A 159 -11.19 2.81 10.96
C GLY A 159 -10.86 3.58 9.68
N TYR A 160 -11.01 2.93 8.51
CA TYR A 160 -10.85 3.58 7.22
C TYR A 160 -11.94 4.62 6.95
N GLU A 161 -13.21 4.26 7.15
CA GLU A 161 -14.33 5.19 7.01
C GLU A 161 -14.21 6.40 7.96
N ASP A 162 -13.67 6.19 9.16
CA ASP A 162 -13.43 7.25 10.14
C ASP A 162 -12.27 8.17 9.74
N GLN A 163 -11.27 7.66 9.01
CA GLN A 163 -10.17 8.47 8.46
C GLN A 163 -10.64 9.38 7.32
N TYR A 164 -11.56 8.90 6.47
CA TYR A 164 -11.98 9.62 5.27
C TYR A 164 -13.31 10.38 5.43
N THR A 165 -14.13 10.05 6.43
CA THR A 165 -15.43 10.71 6.65
C THR A 165 -15.49 11.48 7.97
N MET A 166 -15.70 12.80 7.87
CA MET A 166 -15.83 13.70 9.02
C MET A 166 -17.25 13.63 9.61
N LYS A 167 -17.58 12.53 10.30
CA LYS A 167 -18.84 12.40 11.06
C LYS A 167 -18.65 12.90 12.50
N PHE A 168 -19.63 13.62 13.05
CA PHE A 168 -19.58 14.11 14.45
C PHE A 168 -19.48 12.98 15.48
N SER A 169 -19.98 11.78 15.16
CA SER A 169 -19.82 10.56 15.97
C SER A 169 -18.35 10.15 16.15
N ASN A 170 -17.48 10.51 15.20
CA ASN A 170 -16.07 10.11 15.15
C ASN A 170 -15.16 11.12 15.85
N ALA A 171 -15.66 12.33 16.11
CA ALA A 171 -14.91 13.41 16.74
C ALA A 171 -14.66 13.19 18.25
N ALA A 172 -15.25 12.16 18.84
CA ALA A 172 -15.15 11.89 20.28
C ALA A 172 -13.74 11.46 20.72
N GLY A 173 -12.83 11.11 19.80
CA GLY A 173 -11.46 10.69 20.09
C GLY A 173 -11.33 9.17 20.30
N PHE A 174 -10.09 8.66 20.18
CA PHE A 174 -9.81 7.23 20.28
C PHE A 174 -10.28 6.66 21.63
N LYS A 175 -11.34 5.82 21.60
CA LYS A 175 -11.96 5.16 22.76
C LYS A 175 -12.71 6.08 23.75
N GLN A 176 -12.93 7.34 23.40
CA GLN A 176 -13.73 8.24 24.22
C GLN A 176 -15.16 8.23 23.69
N SER A 177 -16.13 7.85 24.52
CA SER A 177 -17.54 8.01 24.18
C SER A 177 -17.91 9.50 24.27
N LEU A 178 -18.90 9.93 23.47
CA LEU A 178 -19.47 11.29 23.54
C LEU A 178 -20.03 11.66 24.94
N GLU A 179 -20.14 10.67 25.82
CA GLU A 179 -20.61 10.79 27.20
C GLU A 179 -19.64 11.59 28.09
N ARG A 180 -18.33 11.61 27.78
CA ARG A 180 -17.33 12.40 28.50
C ARG A 180 -16.52 13.25 27.52
N PRO A 181 -17.05 14.42 27.11
CA PRO A 181 -16.32 15.37 26.29
C PRO A 181 -15.01 15.82 26.95
N TRP A 182 -14.01 16.17 26.16
CA TRP A 182 -12.67 16.55 26.66
C TRP A 182 -12.68 17.73 27.66
N TYR A 183 -13.69 18.61 27.58
CA TYR A 183 -13.90 19.73 28.51
C TYR A 183 -14.59 19.35 29.83
N SER A 184 -15.10 18.12 29.99
CA SER A 184 -15.66 17.63 31.25
C SER A 184 -14.59 17.02 32.17
N LYS A 185 -13.31 17.01 31.78
CA LYS A 185 -12.18 16.53 32.60
C LYS A 185 -11.80 17.48 33.76
N ASN A 186 -12.58 18.54 33.99
CA ASN A 186 -12.24 19.60 34.94
C ASN A 186 -13.03 19.54 36.26
N SER A 187 -13.79 18.47 36.53
CA SER A 187 -14.30 18.20 37.88
C SER A 187 -13.24 17.51 38.75
N GLY A 188 -12.19 18.27 39.07
CA GLY A 188 -11.54 18.27 40.39
C GLY A 188 -10.74 17.07 40.93
N THR A 189 -10.75 15.85 40.37
CA THR A 189 -10.09 14.72 41.09
C THR A 189 -9.23 13.74 40.29
N ASP A 190 -9.21 13.76 38.96
CA ASP A 190 -8.52 12.71 38.16
C ASP A 190 -7.49 13.21 37.13
N ALA A 191 -6.99 14.44 37.27
CA ALA A 191 -5.96 14.99 36.37
C ALA A 191 -4.53 14.46 36.64
N VAL A 192 -4.38 13.42 37.47
CA VAL A 192 -3.08 12.83 37.86
C VAL A 192 -2.83 11.44 37.24
N ALA A 193 -3.79 10.85 36.51
CA ALA A 193 -3.75 9.42 36.20
C ALA A 193 -3.76 9.03 34.71
N GLU A 194 -3.25 9.87 33.81
CA GLU A 194 -2.85 9.40 32.47
C GLU A 194 -1.41 9.87 32.19
N GLU A 195 -0.47 9.36 32.99
CA GLU A 195 0.93 9.25 32.59
C GLU A 195 1.00 8.35 31.34
N THR A 196 0.81 8.94 30.17
CA THR A 196 1.14 8.24 28.93
C THR A 196 2.61 7.83 29.02
N PRO A 197 2.96 6.53 28.93
CA PRO A 197 4.35 6.13 28.88
C PRO A 197 4.91 6.66 27.56
N MET A 198 5.58 7.82 27.63
CA MET A 198 6.30 8.41 26.50
C MET A 198 7.51 7.53 26.22
N LYS A 199 7.26 6.49 25.45
CA LYS A 199 8.25 5.57 24.90
C LYS A 199 9.26 6.36 24.08
N ASN A 200 10.50 5.90 24.07
CA ASN A 200 11.52 6.49 23.22
C ASN A 200 11.20 6.24 21.72
N VAL A 201 12.01 6.79 20.82
CA VAL A 201 11.91 6.58 19.36
C VAL A 201 11.84 5.09 18.98
N TRP A 202 12.38 4.20 19.82
CA TRP A 202 12.36 2.74 19.65
C TRP A 202 11.26 1.99 20.40
N GLY A 203 10.35 2.66 21.10
CA GLY A 203 9.24 2.00 21.78
C GLY A 203 9.55 1.47 23.19
N ASP A 204 10.81 1.55 23.64
CA ASP A 204 11.22 1.14 24.98
C ASP A 204 10.95 2.23 26.03
N GLU A 205 10.59 1.79 27.24
CA GLU A 205 10.38 2.67 28.39
C GLU A 205 11.74 2.99 29.04
N ASP A 206 12.13 4.27 29.04
CA ASP A 206 13.32 4.74 29.77
C ASP A 206 13.02 4.84 31.27
N PRO A 207 13.55 3.95 32.14
CA PRO A 207 13.23 3.97 33.58
C PRO A 207 13.76 5.23 34.28
N ARG A 208 14.81 5.86 33.73
CA ARG A 208 15.43 7.08 34.28
C ARG A 208 14.85 8.37 33.70
N ARG A 209 13.92 8.32 32.75
CA ARG A 209 13.33 9.54 32.15
C ARG A 209 12.53 10.34 33.18
N LYS A 210 11.71 9.67 33.98
CA LYS A 210 10.97 10.30 35.09
C LYS A 210 11.89 11.05 36.06
N GLN A 211 13.03 10.44 36.40
CA GLN A 211 14.03 11.06 37.28
C GLN A 211 14.67 12.30 36.64
N ARG A 212 14.98 12.25 35.33
CA ARG A 212 15.51 13.42 34.60
C ARG A 212 14.49 14.54 34.48
N GLU A 213 13.22 14.23 34.25
CA GLU A 213 12.14 15.22 34.19
C GLU A 213 11.90 15.86 35.57
N ALA A 214 11.86 15.08 36.65
CA ALA A 214 11.80 15.61 38.01
C ALA A 214 13.00 16.52 38.34
N ALA A 215 14.21 16.13 37.91
CA ALA A 215 15.40 16.97 38.10
C ALA A 215 15.34 18.27 37.28
N ARG A 216 14.82 18.23 36.05
CA ARG A 216 14.60 19.44 35.23
C ARG A 216 13.57 20.35 35.86
N MET A 217 12.45 19.81 36.33
CA MET A 217 11.42 20.56 37.05
C MET A 217 12.00 21.21 38.30
N ALA A 218 12.77 20.47 39.10
CA ALA A 218 13.43 21.02 40.27
C ALA A 218 14.48 22.09 39.93
N SER A 219 15.23 21.93 38.82
CA SER A 219 16.24 22.91 38.38
C SER A 219 15.65 24.16 37.72
N SER A 220 14.46 24.04 37.13
CA SER A 220 13.74 25.15 36.47
C SER A 220 12.83 25.90 37.43
N ASP A 221 12.65 25.41 38.66
CA ASP A 221 11.94 26.12 39.71
C ASP A 221 12.80 27.27 40.29
N PRO A 222 12.40 28.53 40.12
CA PRO A 222 13.14 29.68 40.63
C PRO A 222 13.28 29.66 42.16
N LEU A 223 12.30 29.11 42.90
CA LEU A 223 12.38 29.01 44.36
C LEU A 223 13.44 27.99 44.81
N ALA A 224 13.59 26.89 44.09
CA ALA A 224 14.64 25.91 44.34
C ALA A 224 16.03 26.52 44.13
N MET A 225 16.21 27.32 43.06
CA MET A 225 17.45 28.08 42.83
C MET A 225 17.76 29.05 43.99
N MET A 226 16.78 29.82 44.45
CA MET A 226 16.97 30.77 45.56
C MET A 226 17.35 30.06 46.87
N LYS A 227 16.74 28.91 47.16
CA LYS A 227 17.06 28.10 48.34
C LYS A 227 18.47 27.50 48.28
N HIS A 228 18.92 27.06 47.10
CA HIS A 228 20.30 26.61 46.89
C HIS A 228 21.31 27.75 47.08
N GLY A 229 21.04 28.93 46.52
CA GLY A 229 21.89 30.12 46.72
C GLY A 229 21.98 30.53 48.19
N ALA A 230 20.85 30.59 48.90
CA ALA A 230 20.83 30.93 50.33
C ALA A 230 21.57 29.89 51.20
N LYS A 231 21.58 28.62 50.79
CA LYS A 231 22.33 27.56 51.48
C LYS A 231 23.84 27.67 51.23
N GLN A 232 24.27 28.04 50.02
CA GLN A 232 25.69 28.26 49.70
C GLN A 232 26.29 29.44 50.47
N VAL A 233 25.52 30.50 50.73
CA VAL A 233 26.00 31.67 51.51
C VAL A 233 26.15 31.38 53.01
N ARG A 234 25.52 30.32 53.52
CA ARG A 234 25.60 29.92 54.94
C ARG A 234 26.75 28.95 55.24
N GLN A 235 27.44 28.46 54.21
CA GLN A 235 28.67 27.66 54.34
C GLN A 235 29.89 28.56 54.23
#